data_AF-A0A420HRW2-F1
#
_entry.id   AF-A0A420HRW2-F1
#
_cell.length_a   1.000
_cell.length_b   1.000
_cell.length_c   1.000
_cell.angle_alpha   90.00
_cell.angle_beta   90.00
_cell.angle_gamma   90.00
#
_symmetry.space_group_name_H-M   'P 1'
#
loop_
_entity.id
_entity.type
_entity.pdbx_description
1 polymer ?
#
loop_
_entity_poly.entity_id
_entity_poly.type
_entity_poly.pdbx_seq_one_letter_code
_entity_poly.pdbx_strand_id
1 'polypeptide(L)'
;MPLSCPSTQKIEMLEEKTKVAQEFALSEGYLTKKARTKADGNSNTRKVWLACPQGGEHKNLGANVRQTSTWLMKCPWSVTVTRKLVKNNRQEGGVPPRLILSTMRAAYPSFRATGQDIYNVKKRGCSQFLLGRTLLKALLKTLEENQVQYKLDRDPQHQLTRLLIAPNYEF
;
A
#
# COMPACT_ATOMS: atom_id res chain seq x y z
N MET A 1 -15.41 11.83 19.45
CA MET A 1 -15.11 10.41 19.14
C MET A 1 -14.54 10.35 17.73
N PRO A 2 -13.58 9.46 17.41
CA PRO A 2 -13.13 9.29 16.03
C PRO A 2 -14.28 8.74 15.18
N LEU A 3 -14.53 9.37 14.01
CA LEU A 3 -15.53 8.86 13.06
C LEU A 3 -15.11 7.48 12.55
N SER A 4 -16.06 6.55 12.50
CA SER A 4 -15.87 5.29 11.80
C SER A 4 -15.66 5.55 10.31
N CYS A 5 -14.80 4.76 9.67
CA CYS A 5 -14.63 4.85 8.22
C CYS A 5 -15.96 4.46 7.54
N PRO A 6 -16.49 5.26 6.59
CA PRO A 6 -17.69 4.90 5.87
C PRO A 6 -17.49 3.57 5.14
N SER A 7 -18.49 2.68 5.19
CA SER A 7 -18.47 1.38 4.50
C SER A 7 -18.34 1.62 3.00
N THR A 8 -17.11 1.57 2.49
CA THR A 8 -16.83 2.04 1.14
C THR A 8 -17.11 0.91 0.15
N GLN A 9 -18.05 1.13 -0.77
CA GLN A 9 -18.07 0.42 -2.05
C GLN A 9 -16.69 0.59 -2.73
N LYS A 10 -16.29 -0.33 -3.61
CA LYS A 10 -14.99 -0.28 -4.30
C LYS A 10 -14.96 0.90 -5.29
N ILE A 11 -14.82 2.12 -4.78
CA ILE A 11 -14.62 3.32 -5.58
C ILE A 11 -13.18 3.28 -6.11
N GLU A 12 -12.98 3.47 -7.41
CA GLU A 12 -11.63 3.46 -8.00
C GLU A 12 -10.99 4.84 -7.98
N MET A 13 -11.78 5.88 -8.21
CA MET A 13 -11.34 7.27 -8.35
C MET A 13 -11.15 7.98 -7.01
N LEU A 14 -10.01 8.68 -6.85
CA LEU A 14 -9.68 9.36 -5.60
C LEU A 14 -10.57 10.59 -5.34
N GLU A 15 -10.99 11.28 -6.40
CA GLU A 15 -11.84 12.46 -6.29
C GLU A 15 -13.23 12.09 -5.76
N GLU A 16 -13.80 11.01 -6.28
CA GLU A 16 -15.08 10.47 -5.84
C GLU A 16 -15.01 9.99 -4.38
N LYS A 17 -13.93 9.28 -4.00
CA LYS A 17 -13.68 8.94 -2.58
C LYS A 17 -13.62 10.16 -1.68
N THR A 18 -13.07 11.25 -2.19
CA THR A 18 -12.96 12.49 -1.43
C THR A 18 -14.34 13.09 -1.23
N LYS A 19 -15.20 13.13 -2.26
CA LYS A 19 -16.58 13.60 -2.15
C LYS A 19 -17.39 12.78 -1.14
N VAL A 20 -17.36 11.45 -1.26
CA VAL A 20 -18.05 10.55 -0.31
C VAL A 20 -17.57 10.76 1.13
N ALA A 21 -16.27 10.95 1.34
CA ALA A 21 -15.73 11.24 2.67
C ALA A 21 -16.21 12.60 3.22
N GLN A 22 -16.39 13.61 2.35
CA GLN A 22 -16.93 14.91 2.75
C GLN A 22 -18.42 14.83 3.07
N GLU A 23 -19.20 14.11 2.27
CA GLU A 23 -20.64 13.89 2.51
C GLU A 23 -20.89 13.11 3.80
N PHE A 24 -20.11 12.06 4.05
CA PHE A 24 -20.18 11.30 5.30
C PHE A 24 -19.78 12.15 6.52
N ALA A 25 -18.72 12.96 6.39
CA ALA A 25 -18.36 13.86 7.48
C ALA A 25 -19.48 14.87 7.75
N LEU A 26 -20.14 15.37 6.70
CA LEU A 26 -21.27 16.30 6.81
C LEU A 26 -22.47 15.65 7.50
N SER A 27 -22.82 14.39 7.18
CA SER A 27 -23.91 13.67 7.84
C SER A 27 -23.66 13.45 9.34
N GLU A 28 -22.39 13.36 9.72
CA GLU A 28 -21.95 13.25 11.12
C GLU A 28 -21.78 14.62 11.81
N GLY A 29 -22.12 15.73 11.12
CA GLY A 29 -22.07 17.08 11.65
C GLY A 29 -20.72 17.80 11.51
N TYR A 30 -19.79 17.27 10.72
CA TYR A 30 -18.46 17.85 10.51
C TYR A 30 -18.38 18.59 9.17
N LEU A 31 -18.03 19.88 9.22
CA LEU A 31 -17.57 20.60 8.04
C LEU A 31 -16.12 20.24 7.73
N THR A 32 -15.79 20.09 6.45
CA THR A 32 -14.46 19.64 6.01
C THR A 32 -13.89 20.52 4.89
N LYS A 33 -12.58 20.79 4.93
CA LYS A 33 -11.82 21.44 3.86
C LYS A 33 -10.67 20.54 3.39
N LYS A 34 -10.26 20.66 2.13
CA LYS A 34 -9.01 20.05 1.62
C LYS A 34 -7.82 20.84 2.16
N ALA A 35 -7.10 20.27 3.12
CA ALA A 35 -5.96 20.91 3.76
C ALA A 35 -4.65 20.71 2.98
N ARG A 36 -4.46 19.52 2.43
CA ARG A 36 -3.24 19.16 1.69
C ARG A 36 -3.55 18.10 0.64
N THR A 37 -2.77 18.11 -0.43
CA THR A 37 -2.71 17.03 -1.42
C THR A 37 -1.26 16.54 -1.55
N LYS A 38 -1.11 15.29 -1.99
CA LYS A 38 0.19 14.72 -2.34
C LYS A 38 0.05 13.98 -3.66
N ALA A 39 0.88 14.37 -4.63
CA ALA A 39 1.00 13.70 -5.90
C ALA A 39 1.92 12.47 -5.82
N ASP A 40 1.73 11.54 -6.76
CA ASP A 40 2.69 10.51 -7.12
C ASP A 40 3.76 11.06 -8.08
N GLY A 41 4.76 10.25 -8.40
CA GLY A 41 5.84 10.63 -9.34
C GLY A 41 5.35 11.00 -10.75
N ASN A 42 4.13 10.58 -11.13
CA ASN A 42 3.48 10.92 -12.40
C ASN A 42 2.46 12.06 -12.24
N SER A 43 2.64 12.96 -11.27
CA SER A 43 1.78 14.13 -11.00
C SER A 43 0.31 13.86 -10.63
N ASN A 44 -0.12 12.60 -10.61
CA ASN A 44 -1.47 12.21 -10.18
C ASN A 44 -1.64 12.32 -8.66
N THR A 45 -2.78 12.82 -8.19
CA THR A 45 -3.05 12.92 -6.74
C THR A 45 -3.18 11.51 -6.14
N ARG A 46 -2.33 11.21 -5.16
CA ARG A 46 -2.29 9.93 -4.44
C ARG A 46 -3.06 9.96 -3.12
N LYS A 47 -3.00 11.12 -2.46
CA LYS A 47 -3.45 11.29 -1.07
C LYS A 47 -3.98 12.70 -0.86
N VAL A 48 -5.12 12.78 -0.19
CA VAL A 48 -5.78 14.04 0.18
C VAL A 48 -6.02 14.04 1.68
N TRP A 49 -5.67 15.13 2.35
CA TRP A 49 -5.98 15.36 3.75
C TRP A 49 -7.17 16.32 3.84
N LEU A 50 -8.24 15.84 4.47
CA LEU A 50 -9.39 16.64 4.88
C LEU A 50 -9.21 17.05 6.34
N ALA A 51 -9.54 18.29 6.67
CA ALA A 51 -9.45 18.81 8.03
C ALA A 51 -10.62 19.74 8.33
N CYS A 52 -10.79 20.07 9.62
CA CYS A 52 -11.73 21.11 10.03
C CYS A 52 -11.40 22.45 9.33
N PRO A 53 -12.39 23.20 8.80
CA PRO A 53 -12.18 24.51 8.18
C PRO A 53 -11.48 25.51 9.10
N GLN A 54 -11.84 25.48 10.38
CA GLN A 54 -11.23 26.26 11.44
C GLN A 54 -10.02 25.56 12.07
N GLY A 55 -9.67 24.35 11.64
CA GLY A 55 -8.51 23.64 12.15
C GLY A 55 -7.19 24.28 11.72
N GLY A 56 -6.28 24.41 12.68
CA GLY A 56 -4.89 24.81 12.44
C GLY A 56 -4.39 25.83 13.45
N GLU A 57 -3.15 26.27 13.23
CA GLU A 57 -2.56 27.39 13.95
C GLU A 57 -2.16 28.44 12.93
N HIS A 58 -2.28 29.71 13.32
CA HIS A 58 -1.70 30.78 12.52
C HIS A 58 -0.19 30.57 12.50
N LYS A 59 0.37 30.44 11.29
CA LYS A 59 1.83 30.54 11.13
C LYS A 59 2.23 31.95 11.57
N ASN A 60 3.39 32.10 12.21
CA ASN A 60 3.90 33.41 12.64
C ASN A 60 3.90 34.38 11.45
N LEU A 61 2.88 35.21 11.36
CA LEU A 61 2.77 36.28 10.39
C LEU A 61 3.70 37.39 10.89
N GLY A 62 4.54 37.94 10.01
CA GLY A 62 5.48 39.01 10.38
C GLY A 62 4.76 40.20 11.05
N ALA A 63 5.53 41.01 11.79
CA ALA A 63 5.04 42.02 12.74
C ALA A 63 3.98 43.03 12.24
N ASN A 64 3.78 43.15 10.92
CA ASN A 64 2.93 44.16 10.29
C ASN A 64 1.62 43.62 9.68
N VAL A 65 1.25 42.37 9.95
CA VAL A 65 -0.04 41.83 9.44
C VAL A 65 -1.18 42.24 10.37
N ARG A 66 -2.13 43.00 9.84
CA ARG A 66 -3.36 43.39 10.54
C ARG A 66 -4.10 42.12 10.98
N GLN A 67 -4.21 41.90 12.30
CA GLN A 67 -4.96 40.78 12.88
C GLN A 67 -6.48 41.04 12.78
N THR A 68 -7.00 41.13 11.56
CA THR A 68 -8.43 41.29 11.32
C THR A 68 -9.01 39.96 10.85
N SER A 69 -9.53 39.19 11.82
CA SER A 69 -10.36 37.97 11.69
C SER A 69 -9.62 36.68 11.22
N THR A 70 -9.92 35.43 11.62
CA THR A 70 -11.01 34.80 12.39
C THR A 70 -10.63 33.35 12.77
N TRP A 71 -10.91 32.95 14.02
CA TRP A 71 -11.19 31.60 14.54
C TRP A 71 -10.48 30.38 13.89
N LEU A 72 -9.14 30.35 13.87
CA LEU A 72 -8.47 29.06 13.86
C LEU A 72 -8.58 28.44 15.25
N MET A 73 -9.47 27.48 15.36
CA MET A 73 -9.59 26.61 16.52
C MET A 73 -8.52 25.54 16.37
N LYS A 74 -7.79 25.21 17.46
CA LYS A 74 -6.83 24.10 17.48
C LYS A 74 -7.53 22.73 17.40
N CYS A 75 -8.46 22.57 16.47
CA CYS A 75 -9.24 21.37 16.23
C CYS A 75 -8.30 20.29 15.68
N PRO A 76 -8.16 19.15 16.38
CA PRO A 76 -7.26 18.07 15.97
C PRO A 76 -7.87 17.18 14.86
N TRP A 77 -9.14 17.38 14.51
CA TRP A 77 -9.85 16.52 13.59
C TRP A 77 -9.29 16.62 12.17
N SER A 78 -8.84 15.47 11.65
CA SER A 78 -8.43 15.33 10.26
C SER A 78 -8.70 13.91 9.77
N VAL A 79 -9.01 13.79 8.49
CA VAL A 79 -9.23 12.53 7.78
C VAL A 79 -8.32 12.48 6.57
N THR A 80 -7.84 11.28 6.27
CA THR A 80 -6.92 11.06 5.17
C THR A 80 -7.53 10.12 4.15
N VAL A 81 -7.75 10.62 2.94
CA VAL A 81 -8.21 9.82 1.81
C VAL A 81 -6.98 9.38 1.00
N THR A 82 -6.80 8.07 0.85
CA THR A 82 -5.67 7.51 0.10
C THR A 82 -6.14 6.63 -1.04
N ARG A 83 -5.48 6.73 -2.19
CA ARG A 83 -5.51 5.67 -3.17
C ARG A 83 -4.66 4.52 -2.63
N LYS A 84 -5.30 3.39 -2.30
CA LYS A 84 -4.57 2.13 -2.12
C LYS A 84 -3.95 1.80 -3.47
N LEU A 85 -2.66 2.08 -3.63
CA LEU A 85 -1.89 1.33 -4.61
C LEU A 85 -1.98 -0.11 -4.13
N VAL A 86 -2.52 -0.99 -4.98
CA VAL A 86 -2.25 -2.41 -4.84
C VAL A 86 -0.73 -2.52 -4.97
N LYS A 87 -0.03 -2.45 -3.84
CA LYS A 87 1.28 -3.05 -3.76
C LYS A 87 0.94 -4.51 -4.00
N ASN A 88 1.25 -5.04 -5.18
CA ASN A 88 1.25 -6.48 -5.40
C ASN A 88 1.89 -7.06 -4.15
N ASN A 89 1.10 -7.78 -3.35
CA ASN A 89 1.55 -8.34 -2.10
C ASN A 89 2.84 -9.07 -2.43
N ARG A 90 3.95 -8.51 -1.95
CA ARG A 90 5.27 -9.05 -2.18
C ARG A 90 5.33 -10.30 -1.33
N GLN A 91 4.93 -11.42 -1.93
CA GLN A 91 4.94 -12.78 -1.39
C GLN A 91 4.77 -12.85 0.13
N GLU A 92 3.54 -13.06 0.59
CA GLU A 92 3.26 -13.49 1.97
C GLU A 92 3.94 -14.84 2.32
N GLY A 93 4.61 -15.49 1.37
CA GLY A 93 5.43 -16.70 1.57
C GLY A 93 6.94 -16.48 1.66
N GLY A 94 7.44 -15.25 1.88
CA GLY A 94 8.89 -14.98 1.92
C GLY A 94 9.42 -14.61 3.31
N VAL A 95 10.59 -15.14 3.69
CA VAL A 95 11.28 -14.75 4.94
C VAL A 95 11.50 -13.22 4.96
N PRO A 96 11.04 -12.50 6.01
CA PRO A 96 11.12 -11.04 6.03
C PRO A 96 12.60 -10.59 6.10
N PRO A 97 12.98 -9.49 5.42
CA PRO A 97 14.37 -9.02 5.40
C PRO A 97 14.96 -8.80 6.79
N ARG A 98 14.13 -8.36 7.75
CA ARG A 98 14.55 -8.18 9.15
C ARG A 98 15.04 -9.49 9.77
N LEU A 99 14.35 -10.60 9.52
CA LEU A 99 14.71 -11.91 10.04
C LEU A 99 15.96 -12.47 9.35
N ILE A 100 16.15 -12.19 8.06
CA ILE A 100 17.38 -12.53 7.33
C ILE A 100 18.57 -11.75 7.89
N LEU A 101 18.41 -10.45 8.18
CA LEU A 101 19.48 -9.66 8.79
C LEU A 101 19.82 -10.13 10.19
N SER A 102 18.82 -10.44 11.01
CA SER A 102 19.06 -10.87 12.40
C SER A 102 19.82 -12.19 12.44
N THR A 103 19.42 -13.16 11.61
CA THR A 103 20.10 -14.46 11.50
C THR A 103 21.52 -14.30 10.95
N MET A 104 21.70 -13.52 9.89
CA MET A 104 23.03 -13.28 9.31
C MET A 104 23.99 -12.55 10.25
N ARG A 105 23.52 -11.58 11.01
CA ARG A 105 24.35 -10.87 12.00
C ARG A 105 24.69 -11.72 13.21
N ALA A 106 23.78 -12.63 13.60
CA ALA A 106 24.03 -13.60 14.66
C ALA A 106 25.10 -14.62 14.23
N ALA A 107 25.04 -15.11 12.99
CA ALA A 107 26.02 -16.04 12.45
C ALA A 107 27.36 -15.39 12.09
N TYR A 108 27.32 -14.13 11.62
CA TYR A 108 28.49 -13.41 11.12
C TYR A 108 28.51 -11.97 11.66
N PRO A 109 29.20 -11.70 12.78
CA PRO A 109 29.23 -10.37 13.42
C PRO A 109 29.80 -9.24 12.54
N SER A 110 30.63 -9.58 11.56
CA SER A 110 31.19 -8.64 10.57
C SER A 110 30.26 -8.37 9.39
N PHE A 111 29.08 -8.98 9.33
CA PHE A 111 28.14 -8.86 8.22
C PHE A 111 27.52 -7.47 8.11
N ARG A 112 27.96 -6.70 7.11
CA ARG A 112 27.49 -5.34 6.82
C ARG A 112 26.55 -5.35 5.63
N ALA A 113 25.29 -5.73 5.87
CA ALA A 113 24.22 -5.55 4.90
C ALA A 113 23.01 -4.82 5.51
N THR A 114 22.31 -4.10 4.65
CA THR A 114 21.07 -3.40 4.96
C THR A 114 19.86 -4.17 4.42
N GLY A 115 18.66 -3.77 4.85
CA GLY A 115 17.43 -4.33 4.29
C GLY A 115 17.30 -4.09 2.78
N GLN A 116 17.92 -3.00 2.29
CA GLN A 116 17.92 -2.67 0.87
C GLN A 116 18.77 -3.66 0.05
N ASP A 117 19.90 -4.10 0.60
CA ASP A 117 20.77 -5.08 -0.07
C ASP A 117 20.05 -6.41 -0.26
N ILE A 118 19.35 -6.89 0.77
CA ILE A 118 18.52 -8.10 0.69
C ILE A 118 17.42 -7.94 -0.36
N TYR A 119 16.78 -6.78 -0.43
CA TYR A 119 15.77 -6.52 -1.46
C TYR A 119 16.35 -6.52 -2.87
N ASN A 120 17.54 -5.96 -3.05
CA ASN A 120 18.25 -5.94 -4.33
C ASN A 120 18.67 -7.35 -4.76
N VAL A 121 19.20 -8.17 -3.83
CA VAL A 121 19.57 -9.57 -4.07
C VAL A 121 18.34 -10.40 -4.43
N LYS A 122 17.25 -10.31 -3.65
CA LYS A 122 15.99 -11.00 -3.97
C LYS A 122 15.46 -10.60 -5.35
N LYS A 123 15.53 -9.31 -5.68
CA LYS A 123 15.12 -8.79 -6.99
C LYS A 123 15.98 -9.35 -8.12
N ARG A 124 17.31 -9.39 -7.95
CA ARG A 124 18.23 -10.00 -8.92
C ARG A 124 17.97 -11.49 -9.09
N GLY A 125 17.84 -12.24 -8.00
CA GLY A 125 17.54 -13.67 -8.03
C GLY A 125 16.22 -13.97 -8.73
N CYS A 126 15.17 -13.21 -8.43
CA CYS A 126 13.90 -13.33 -9.16
C CYS A 126 14.07 -12.98 -10.65
N SER A 127 14.81 -11.93 -11.00
CA SER A 127 15.03 -11.56 -12.41
C SER A 127 15.80 -12.62 -13.18
N GLN A 128 16.81 -13.22 -12.56
CA GLN A 128 17.65 -14.27 -13.15
C GLN A 128 16.88 -15.59 -13.26
N PHE A 129 16.18 -16.00 -12.21
CA PHE A 129 15.42 -17.24 -12.20
C PHE A 129 14.19 -17.17 -13.11
N LEU A 130 13.51 -16.02 -13.15
CA LEU A 130 12.29 -15.87 -13.93
C LEU A 130 12.57 -15.54 -15.40
N LEU A 131 13.76 -15.06 -15.78
CA LEU A 131 14.13 -14.72 -17.17
C LEU A 131 13.04 -13.89 -17.91
N GLY A 132 12.41 -12.94 -17.20
CA GLY A 132 11.32 -12.12 -17.73
C GLY A 132 9.92 -12.78 -17.75
N ARG A 133 9.78 -14.03 -17.30
CA ARG A 133 8.51 -14.73 -17.14
C ARG A 133 7.83 -14.33 -15.82
N THR A 134 6.51 -14.51 -15.76
CA THR A 134 5.80 -14.37 -14.48
C THR A 134 6.13 -15.55 -13.57
N LEU A 135 6.09 -15.35 -12.25
CA LEU A 135 6.39 -16.40 -11.27
C LEU A 135 5.50 -17.64 -11.46
N LEU A 136 4.23 -17.43 -11.81
CA LEU A 136 3.32 -18.51 -12.16
C LEU A 136 3.79 -19.27 -13.41
N LYS A 137 4.19 -18.57 -14.49
CA LYS A 137 4.70 -19.23 -15.69
C LYS A 137 5.98 -20.04 -15.44
N ALA A 138 6.89 -19.50 -14.62
CA ALA A 138 8.09 -20.22 -14.23
C ALA A 138 7.74 -21.48 -13.42
N LEU A 139 6.81 -21.36 -12.47
CA LEU A 139 6.35 -22.45 -11.64
C LEU A 139 5.64 -23.54 -12.45
N LEU A 140 4.73 -23.17 -13.35
CA LEU A 140 4.04 -24.13 -14.21
C LEU A 140 5.03 -24.87 -15.12
N LYS A 141 6.00 -24.15 -15.70
CA LYS A 141 7.06 -24.79 -16.48
C LYS A 141 7.87 -25.79 -15.67
N THR A 142 8.24 -25.45 -14.42
CA THR A 142 8.93 -26.41 -13.56
C THR A 142 8.06 -27.60 -13.20
N LEU A 143 6.73 -27.43 -13.03
CA LEU A 143 5.83 -28.56 -12.78
C LEU A 143 5.70 -29.45 -14.03
N GLU A 144 5.62 -28.86 -15.22
CA GLU A 144 5.64 -29.57 -16.50
C GLU A 144 6.95 -30.35 -16.70
N GLU A 145 8.10 -29.71 -16.46
CA GLU A 145 9.43 -30.33 -16.59
C GLU A 145 9.62 -31.52 -15.64
N ASN A 146 9.08 -31.42 -14.42
CA ASN A 146 9.14 -32.49 -13.42
C ASN A 146 7.94 -33.45 -13.50
N GLN A 147 7.12 -33.36 -14.55
CA GLN A 147 5.93 -34.20 -14.80
C GLN A 147 4.94 -34.24 -13.64
N VAL A 148 4.90 -33.21 -12.79
CA VAL A 148 4.04 -33.16 -11.62
C VAL A 148 2.63 -32.80 -12.06
N GLN A 149 1.64 -33.58 -11.67
CA GLN A 149 0.25 -33.26 -11.96
C GLN A 149 -0.21 -32.03 -11.17
N TYR A 150 -0.80 -31.06 -11.86
CA TYR A 150 -1.38 -29.89 -11.22
C TYR A 150 -2.71 -29.49 -11.86
N LYS A 151 -3.58 -28.90 -11.05
CA LYS A 151 -4.84 -28.29 -11.48
C LYS A 151 -4.83 -26.81 -11.13
N LEU A 152 -5.30 -26.00 -12.08
CA LEU A 152 -5.28 -24.54 -11.98
C LEU A 152 -6.70 -23.99 -12.15
N ASP A 153 -7.26 -23.45 -11.08
CA ASP A 153 -8.58 -22.80 -11.10
C ASP A 153 -8.41 -21.28 -11.22
N ARG A 154 -9.21 -20.67 -12.09
CA ARG A 154 -9.25 -19.23 -12.32
C ARG A 154 -10.66 -18.69 -12.11
N ASP A 155 -10.75 -17.48 -11.58
CA ASP A 155 -11.99 -16.75 -11.47
C ASP A 155 -12.50 -16.23 -12.83
N PRO A 156 -13.77 -15.76 -12.91
CA PRO A 156 -14.32 -15.13 -14.12
C PRO A 156 -13.51 -13.93 -14.63
N GLN A 157 -12.72 -13.30 -13.75
CA GLN A 157 -11.79 -12.21 -14.09
C GLN A 157 -10.39 -12.70 -14.49
N HIS A 158 -10.24 -14.01 -14.77
CA HIS A 158 -8.98 -14.69 -15.10
C HIS A 158 -7.86 -14.58 -14.05
N GLN A 159 -8.21 -14.26 -12.80
CA GLN A 159 -7.27 -14.29 -11.69
C GLN A 159 -7.12 -15.71 -11.16
N LEU A 160 -5.89 -16.11 -10.83
CA LEU A 160 -5.62 -17.41 -10.24
C LEU A 160 -6.21 -17.46 -8.83
N THR A 161 -7.12 -18.40 -8.57
CA THR A 161 -7.70 -18.59 -7.23
C THR A 161 -7.19 -19.82 -6.52
N ARG A 162 -6.94 -20.92 -7.24
CA ARG A 162 -6.39 -22.15 -6.64
C ARG A 162 -5.39 -22.81 -7.57
N LEU A 163 -4.29 -23.28 -7.00
CA LEU A 163 -3.34 -24.19 -7.63
C LEU A 163 -3.26 -25.43 -6.73
N LEU A 164 -3.71 -26.56 -7.25
CA LEU A 164 -3.61 -27.86 -6.59
C LEU A 164 -2.46 -28.62 -7.24
N ILE A 165 -1.52 -29.11 -6.43
CA ILE A 165 -0.38 -29.90 -6.87
C ILE A 165 -0.57 -31.30 -6.30
N ALA A 166 -0.65 -32.31 -7.17
CA ALA A 166 -0.69 -33.70 -6.76
C ALA A 166 0.73 -34.25 -6.84
N PRO A 167 1.31 -34.74 -5.73
CA PRO A 167 2.59 -35.44 -5.80
C PRO A 167 2.39 -36.74 -6.60
N ASN A 168 3.29 -37.00 -7.54
CA ASN A 168 3.37 -38.31 -8.16
C ASN A 168 3.94 -39.28 -7.12
N TYR A 169 3.11 -40.20 -6.63
CA TYR A 169 3.59 -41.31 -5.83
C TYR A 169 4.13 -42.37 -6.79
N GLU A 170 5.44 -42.40 -7.00
CA GLU A 170 6.13 -43.59 -7.50
C GLU A 170 6.42 -44.50 -6.30
N PHE A 171 5.90 -45.73 -6.33
CA PHE A 171 6.28 -46.82 -5.42
C PHE A 171 7.46 -47.58 -6.00
#